data_AF-M0P0A4-F1
#
_entry.id   AF-M0P0A4-F1
#
_cell.length_a   1.000
_cell.length_b   1.000
_cell.length_c   1.000
_cell.angle_alpha   90.00
_cell.angle_beta   90.00
_cell.angle_gamma   90.00
#
_symmetry.space_group_name_H-M   'P 1'
#
loop_
_entity.id
_entity.type
_entity.pdbx_description
1 polymer ?
#
loop_
_entity_poly.entity_id
_entity_poly.type
_entity_poly.pdbx_seq_one_letter_code
_entity_poly.pdbx_strand_id
1 'polypeptide(L)'
;MDGLKFDASDEDGWPWDVKGSMVNGVRPTFKFWEDQHEALADADGGYALVWYRAEGREITVVSLRTVRARALEIDNWTKPGETHHRSHSREAQIPSRLLQLG
;
A
#
# COMPACT_ATOMS: atom_id res chain seq x y z
N MET A 1 11.32 -20.68 -1.91
CA MET A 1 11.26 -19.21 -1.80
C MET A 1 9.86 -18.86 -2.29
N ASP A 2 8.87 -19.08 -1.44
CA ASP A 2 7.47 -18.90 -1.81
C ASP A 2 7.00 -17.54 -1.31
N GLY A 3 6.57 -16.68 -2.23
CA GLY A 3 5.23 -16.11 -2.07
C GLY A 3 5.05 -14.60 -1.92
N LEU A 4 6.08 -13.75 -2.02
CA LEU A 4 5.81 -12.32 -2.21
C LEU A 4 5.42 -12.09 -3.67
N LYS A 5 4.17 -11.67 -3.88
CA LYS A 5 3.60 -11.37 -5.20
C LYS A 5 3.33 -9.87 -5.24
N PHE A 6 3.80 -9.23 -6.31
CA PHE A 6 3.48 -7.85 -6.63
C PHE A 6 2.20 -7.81 -7.49
N ASP A 7 1.45 -6.72 -7.40
CA ASP A 7 0.16 -6.59 -8.09
C ASP A 7 0.33 -6.29 -9.58
N ALA A 8 1.40 -5.59 -9.96
CA ALA A 8 1.68 -5.16 -11.32
C ALA A 8 3.19 -5.02 -11.60
N SER A 9 3.52 -4.82 -12.87
CA SER A 9 4.83 -4.36 -13.35
C SER A 9 4.64 -3.23 -14.37
N ASP A 10 5.57 -2.28 -14.43
CA ASP A 10 5.59 -1.26 -15.50
C ASP A 10 6.27 -1.76 -16.78
N GLU A 11 6.41 -0.88 -17.78
CA GLU A 11 7.03 -1.20 -19.08
C GLU A 11 8.50 -1.60 -18.96
N ASP A 12 9.19 -1.12 -17.92
CA ASP A 12 10.58 -1.47 -17.61
C ASP A 12 10.69 -2.75 -16.76
N GLY A 13 9.54 -3.35 -16.40
CA GLY A 13 9.45 -4.56 -15.60
C GLY A 13 9.58 -4.34 -14.10
N TRP A 14 9.56 -3.09 -13.61
CA TRP A 14 9.74 -2.81 -12.19
C TRP A 14 8.43 -3.12 -11.44
N PRO A 15 8.49 -3.73 -10.25
CA PRO A 15 7.31 -4.20 -9.56
C PRO A 15 6.53 -3.08 -8.87
N TRP A 16 5.20 -3.21 -8.87
CA TRP A 16 4.29 -2.27 -8.22
C TRP A 16 3.21 -2.99 -7.41
N ASP A 17 2.95 -2.49 -6.21
CA ASP A 17 1.76 -2.85 -5.43
C ASP A 17 0.69 -1.77 -5.57
N VAL A 18 -0.56 -2.19 -5.77
CA VAL A 18 -1.71 -1.29 -5.85
C VAL A 18 -2.38 -1.23 -4.49
N LYS A 19 -2.49 -0.02 -3.92
CA LYS A 19 -3.16 0.18 -2.63
C LYS A 19 -4.31 1.16 -2.78
N GLY A 20 -5.48 0.77 -2.29
CA GLY A 20 -6.69 1.59 -2.30
C GLY A 20 -7.01 2.16 -0.92
N SER A 21 -7.46 3.41 -0.86
CA SER A 21 -8.06 4.02 0.33
C SER A 21 -9.41 4.65 -0.01
N MET A 22 -10.44 4.23 0.73
CA MET A 22 -11.80 4.74 0.57
C MET A 22 -11.95 6.09 1.29
N VAL A 23 -12.08 7.18 0.55
CA VAL A 23 -12.07 8.55 1.11
C VAL A 23 -13.34 8.92 1.88
N ASN A 24 -14.46 8.28 1.55
CA ASN A 24 -15.73 8.43 2.27
C ASN A 24 -15.93 7.38 3.37
N GLY A 25 -14.88 6.61 3.72
CA GLY A 25 -14.89 5.67 4.84
C GLY A 25 -14.61 6.33 6.20
N VAL A 26 -14.88 5.61 7.29
CA VAL A 26 -14.73 6.10 8.68
C VAL A 26 -13.28 6.50 9.03
N ARG A 27 -12.30 5.78 8.48
CA ARG A 27 -10.87 6.05 8.70
C ARG A 27 -10.08 5.71 7.43
N PRO A 28 -9.95 6.65 6.48
CA PRO A 28 -9.22 6.42 5.23
C PRO A 28 -7.71 6.24 5.50
N THR A 29 -7.22 5.01 5.38
CA THR A 29 -5.80 4.67 5.51
C THR A 29 -5.33 3.84 4.32
N PHE A 30 -4.02 3.82 4.09
CA PHE A 30 -3.34 2.79 3.30
C PHE A 30 -2.64 1.84 4.26
N LYS A 31 -2.80 0.53 4.02
CA LYS A 31 -2.17 -0.52 4.82
C LYS A 31 -0.95 -1.09 4.10
N PHE A 32 0.15 -1.18 4.84
CA PHE A 32 1.43 -1.69 4.37
C PHE A 32 1.88 -2.87 5.23
N TRP A 33 2.64 -3.76 4.61
CA TRP A 33 3.32 -4.87 5.27
C TRP A 33 4.83 -4.65 5.12
N GLU A 34 5.58 -4.82 6.20
CA GLU A 34 7.01 -4.49 6.26
C GLU A 34 7.82 -5.32 5.26
N ASP A 35 7.64 -6.64 5.28
CA ASP A 35 8.26 -7.57 4.32
C ASP A 35 7.98 -7.24 2.85
N GLN A 36 6.73 -6.87 2.53
CA GLN A 36 6.36 -6.46 1.18
C GLN A 36 7.00 -5.10 0.80
N HIS A 37 7.10 -4.19 1.77
CA HIS A 37 7.71 -2.88 1.56
C HIS A 37 9.22 -2.98 1.31
N GLU A 38 9.91 -3.80 2.11
CA GLU A 38 11.32 -4.11 1.94
C GLU A 38 11.58 -4.76 0.57
N ALA A 39 10.78 -5.77 0.19
CA ALA A 39 10.92 -6.43 -1.11
C ALA A 39 10.69 -5.49 -2.30
N LEU A 40 9.72 -4.56 -2.21
CA LEU A 40 9.54 -3.53 -3.23
C LEU A 40 10.71 -2.55 -3.27
N ALA A 41 11.24 -2.14 -2.12
CA ALA A 41 12.37 -1.22 -2.06
C ALA A 41 13.64 -1.83 -2.67
N ASP A 42 13.91 -3.10 -2.35
CA ASP A 42 15.05 -3.87 -2.88
C ASP A 42 14.97 -4.08 -4.39
N ALA A 43 13.76 -4.16 -4.94
CA ALA A 43 13.50 -4.36 -6.36
C ALA A 43 13.28 -3.06 -7.16
N ASP A 44 13.65 -1.89 -6.61
CA ASP A 44 13.39 -0.57 -7.20
C ASP A 44 11.90 -0.27 -7.51
N GLY A 45 11.01 -1.05 -6.91
CA GLY A 45 9.57 -1.00 -7.09
C GLY A 45 8.89 0.17 -6.39
N GLY A 46 7.56 0.13 -6.41
CA GLY A 46 6.77 1.19 -5.80
C GLY A 46 5.32 0.83 -5.52
N TYR A 47 4.56 1.85 -5.16
CA TYR A 47 3.14 1.77 -4.92
C TYR A 47 2.36 2.63 -5.92
N ALA A 48 1.29 2.07 -6.46
CA ALA A 48 0.21 2.84 -7.05
C ALA A 48 -0.87 3.05 -5.97
N LEU A 49 -0.92 4.27 -5.43
CA LEU A 49 -1.87 4.68 -4.40
C LEU A 49 -3.14 5.23 -5.06
N VAL A 50 -4.29 4.66 -4.70
CA VAL A 50 -5.59 4.98 -5.27
C VAL A 50 -6.52 5.48 -4.18
N TRP A 51 -6.98 6.72 -4.31
CA TRP A 51 -8.06 7.25 -3.49
C TRP A 51 -9.36 7.04 -4.26
N TYR A 52 -10.34 6.43 -3.62
CA TYR A 52 -11.63 6.16 -4.26
C TYR A 52 -12.80 6.45 -3.32
N ARG A 53 -13.97 6.72 -3.90
CA ARG A 53 -15.25 6.73 -3.21
C ARG A 53 -15.98 5.44 -3.56
N ALA A 54 -16.65 4.85 -2.57
CA ALA A 54 -17.58 3.75 -2.81
C ALA A 54 -19.00 4.16 -2.39
N GLU A 55 -19.95 4.02 -3.30
CA GLU A 55 -21.35 4.41 -3.09
C GLU A 55 -22.25 3.29 -3.62
N GLY A 56 -22.93 2.58 -2.71
CA GLY A 56 -23.70 1.39 -3.08
C GLY A 56 -22.80 0.30 -3.70
N ARG A 57 -22.95 0.08 -5.01
CA ARG A 57 -22.15 -0.88 -5.81
C ARG A 57 -21.14 -0.20 -6.73
N GLU A 58 -21.06 1.13 -6.69
CA GLU A 58 -20.20 1.91 -7.57
C GLU A 58 -18.90 2.30 -6.86
N ILE A 59 -17.81 2.30 -7.61
CA ILE A 59 -16.50 2.79 -7.17
C ILE A 59 -16.08 3.89 -8.15
N THR A 60 -15.77 5.06 -7.62
CA THR A 60 -15.20 6.17 -8.38
C THR A 60 -13.80 6.47 -7.87
N VAL A 61 -12.79 6.38 -8.73
CA VAL A 61 -11.43 6.83 -8.41
C VAL A 61 -11.43 8.36 -8.38
N VAL A 62 -11.00 8.94 -7.25
CA VAL A 62 -10.94 10.40 -7.07
C VAL A 62 -9.54 10.95 -7.27
N SER A 63 -8.50 10.14 -7.03
CA SER A 63 -7.11 10.50 -7.25
C SER A 63 -6.26 9.24 -7.35
N LEU A 64 -5.15 9.33 -8.09
CA LEU A 64 -4.15 8.29 -8.21
C LEU A 64 -2.75 8.92 -8.18
N ARG A 65 -1.82 8.23 -7.52
CA ARG A 65 -0.42 8.64 -7.45
C ARG A 65 0.49 7.42 -7.39
N THR A 66 1.63 7.49 -8.06
CA THR A 66 2.71 6.53 -7.87
C THR A 66 3.79 7.08 -6.93
N VAL A 67 4.37 6.21 -6.11
CA VAL A 67 5.51 6.54 -5.23
C VAL A 67 6.48 5.36 -5.18
N ARG A 68 7.79 5.63 -5.30
CA ARG A 68 8.81 4.59 -5.11
C ARG A 68 8.82 4.12 -3.67
N ALA A 69 8.98 2.82 -3.43
CA ALA A 69 8.95 2.28 -2.07
C ALA A 69 10.01 2.94 -1.18
N ARG A 70 11.25 3.09 -1.69
CA ARG A 70 12.35 3.79 -1.01
C ARG A 70 12.11 5.27 -0.68
N ALA A 71 11.14 5.92 -1.34
CA ALA A 71 10.81 7.32 -1.11
C ALA A 71 9.66 7.50 -0.11
N LEU A 72 9.03 6.39 0.31
CA LEU A 72 7.96 6.38 1.28
C LEU A 72 8.51 5.94 2.63
N GLU A 73 8.80 6.90 3.51
CA GLU A 73 9.18 6.62 4.88
C GLU A 73 7.96 6.14 5.69
N ILE A 74 8.08 4.96 6.30
CA ILE A 74 7.06 4.37 7.16
C ILE A 74 7.70 4.09 8.52
N ASP A 75 7.23 4.75 9.56
CA ASP A 75 7.79 4.67 10.92
C ASP A 75 6.83 4.01 11.94
N ASN A 76 5.57 3.81 11.57
CA ASN A 76 4.50 3.37 12.46
C ASN A 76 4.20 1.86 12.37
N TRP A 77 5.24 1.05 12.19
CA TRP A 77 5.13 -0.41 12.11
C TRP A 77 4.67 -1.03 13.44
N THR A 78 3.69 -1.92 13.38
CA THR A 78 3.11 -2.61 14.53
C THR A 78 3.02 -4.11 14.28
N LYS A 79 3.02 -4.93 15.34
CA LYS A 79 2.81 -6.37 15.17
C LYS A 79 1.33 -6.63 14.86
N PRO A 80 1.00 -7.31 13.75
CA PRO A 80 -0.33 -7.90 13.62
C PRO A 80 -0.46 -8.95 14.72
N GLY A 81 -1.64 -9.11 15.33
CA GLY A 81 -1.84 -10.09 16.41
C GLY A 81 -1.38 -11.50 16.02
N GLU A 82 -0.99 -12.32 17.01
CA GLU A 82 -0.30 -13.62 16.80
C GLU A 82 -1.05 -14.61 15.89
N THR A 83 -2.38 -14.52 15.85
CA THR A 83 -3.25 -15.39 15.04
C THR A 83 -3.40 -14.93 13.58
N HIS A 84 -2.78 -13.80 13.19
CA HIS A 84 -2.87 -13.27 11.84
C HIS A 84 -2.02 -14.12 10.86
N HIS A 85 -2.52 -14.34 9.64
CA HIS A 85 -1.81 -15.15 8.62
C HIS A 85 -0.44 -14.55 8.20
N ARG A 86 -0.26 -13.24 8.42
CA ARG A 86 1.02 -12.52 8.28
C ARG A 86 1.66 -12.16 9.64
N SER A 87 1.49 -12.98 10.67
CA SER A 87 2.05 -12.73 12.01
C SER A 87 3.59 -12.63 12.05
N HIS A 88 4.27 -13.08 11.01
CA HIS A 88 5.71 -12.97 10.81
C HIS A 88 6.18 -11.60 10.29
N SER A 89 5.27 -10.72 9.86
CA SER A 89 5.58 -9.39 9.31
C SER A 89 4.90 -8.29 10.14
N ARG A 90 5.42 -7.06 10.11
CA ARG A 90 4.78 -5.90 10.75
C ARG A 90 3.81 -5.20 9.80
N GLU A 91 2.77 -4.60 10.37
CA GLU A 91 1.76 -3.82 9.68
C GLU A 91 1.89 -2.33 9.99
N ALA A 92 1.77 -1.49 8.98
CA ALA A 92 1.60 -0.05 9.14
C ALA A 92 0.29 0.41 8.49
N GLN A 93 -0.33 1.44 9.08
CA GLN A 93 -1.47 2.13 8.49
C GLN A 93 -1.21 3.62 8.44
N ILE A 94 -1.11 4.19 7.23
CA ILE A 94 -0.86 5.61 7.03
C ILE A 94 -2.16 6.30 6.65
N PRO A 95 -2.59 7.38 7.36
CA PRO A 95 -3.75 8.18 6.96
C PRO A 95 -3.60 8.66 5.52
N SER A 96 -4.60 8.40 4.68
CA SER A 96 -4.50 8.61 3.23
C SER A 96 -4.25 10.08 2.86
N ARG A 97 -4.72 11.01 3.69
CA ARG A 97 -4.49 12.45 3.53
C ARG A 97 -3.01 12.86 3.59
N LEU A 98 -2.18 12.12 4.32
CA LEU A 98 -0.75 12.42 4.43
C LEU A 98 0.00 12.11 3.14
N LEU A 99 -0.45 11.09 2.41
CA LEU A 99 0.16 10.68 1.14
C LEU A 99 -0.44 11.38 -0.08
N GLN A 100 -1.51 12.15 0.12
CA GLN A 100 -2.20 12.89 -0.94
C GLN A 100 -1.51 14.24 -1.26
N LEU A 101 -0.74 14.79 -0.32
CA LEU A 101 -0.15 16.14 -0.41
C LEU A 101 1.35 16.17 -0.73
N GLY A 102 2.02 15.01 -0.79
CA GLY A 102 3.45 14.94 -1.08
C GLY A 102 3.78 14.99 -2.56
#